data_AF-A0A258LQ34-F1
#
_entry.id   AF-A0A258LQ34-F1
#
_cell.length_a   1.000
_cell.length_b   1.000
_cell.length_c   1.000
_cell.angle_alpha   90.00
_cell.angle_beta   90.00
_cell.angle_gamma   90.00
#
_symmetry.space_group_name_H-M   'P 1'
#
loop_
_entity.id
_entity.type
_entity.pdbx_description
1 polymer ?
#
loop_
_entity_poly.entity_id
_entity_poly.type
_entity_poly.pdbx_seq_one_letter_code
_entity_poly.pdbx_strand_id
1 'polypeptide(L)'
;MLNLAALKRDWKELTSYERFEQIVSRAIMLLICVIIVYSIVLAALELLKDFKLGLDFMEKELLQDVFGSILTILILLEFNHSIALALANKSGIIQARTVVLIAVLVVARKIILLDFKTATLDTFLGIGGLALALGVLYWLIGGHLPRPTQPPHPSE
;
A
#
# COMPACT_ATOMS: atom_id res chain seq x y z
N MET A 1 35.25 -34.39 -12.52
CA MET A 1 33.88 -34.93 -12.65
C MET A 1 32.94 -34.04 -11.83
N LEU A 2 32.54 -32.90 -12.37
CA LEU A 2 31.53 -32.03 -11.76
C LEU A 2 30.17 -32.59 -12.15
N ASN A 3 29.40 -33.07 -11.19
CA ASN A 3 28.12 -33.73 -11.42
C ASN A 3 27.05 -32.68 -11.81
N LEU A 4 26.99 -32.37 -13.11
CA LEU A 4 26.00 -31.49 -13.74
C LEU A 4 24.54 -31.96 -13.52
N ALA A 5 24.32 -33.19 -13.04
CA ALA A 5 22.99 -33.68 -12.70
C ALA A 5 22.44 -33.10 -11.38
N ALA A 6 23.30 -32.62 -10.46
CA ALA A 6 22.87 -31.96 -9.24
C ALA A 6 22.31 -30.55 -9.50
N LEU A 7 22.90 -29.82 -10.46
CA LEU A 7 22.44 -28.49 -10.85
C LEU A 7 21.15 -28.50 -11.67
N LYS A 8 20.76 -29.64 -12.27
CA LYS A 8 19.57 -29.73 -13.12
C LYS A 8 18.27 -30.00 -12.34
N ARG A 9 18.37 -30.33 -11.04
CA ARG A 9 17.20 -30.67 -10.21
C ARG A 9 16.57 -29.44 -9.54
N ASP A 10 17.36 -28.41 -9.23
CA ASP A 10 16.88 -27.17 -8.61
C ASP A 10 16.05 -26.29 -9.57
N TRP A 11 16.25 -26.42 -10.89
CA TRP A 11 15.56 -25.59 -11.89
C TRP A 11 14.09 -25.96 -12.09
N LYS A 12 13.69 -27.18 -11.70
CA LYS A 12 12.32 -27.70 -11.92
C LYS A 12 11.42 -27.52 -10.69
N GLU A 13 12.01 -27.40 -9.50
CA GLU A 13 11.25 -27.11 -8.27
C GLU A 13 10.93 -25.61 -8.14
N LEU A 14 11.82 -24.72 -8.58
CA LEU A 14 11.60 -23.28 -8.63
C LEU A 14 10.40 -22.88 -9.51
N THR A 15 10.23 -23.52 -10.67
CA THR A 15 9.14 -23.22 -11.61
C THR A 15 7.75 -23.64 -11.10
N SER A 16 7.68 -24.61 -10.18
CA SER A 16 6.40 -25.02 -9.60
C SER A 16 5.94 -24.05 -8.51
N TYR A 17 6.87 -23.59 -7.68
CA TYR A 17 6.61 -22.56 -6.67
C TYR A 17 6.23 -21.21 -7.31
N GLU A 18 6.95 -20.77 -8.33
CA GLU A 18 6.62 -19.53 -9.06
C GLU A 18 5.22 -19.56 -9.67
N ARG A 19 4.79 -20.70 -10.23
CA ARG A 19 3.43 -20.85 -10.76
C ARG A 19 2.38 -20.79 -9.67
N PHE A 20 2.65 -21.41 -8.52
CA PHE A 20 1.78 -21.31 -7.35
C PHE A 20 1.67 -19.86 -6.87
N GLU A 21 2.78 -19.15 -6.72
CA GLU A 21 2.82 -17.74 -6.33
C GLU A 21 2.01 -16.87 -7.30
N GLN A 22 2.13 -17.10 -8.61
CA GLN A 22 1.37 -16.37 -9.62
C GLN A 22 -0.13 -16.63 -9.53
N ILE A 23 -0.55 -17.88 -9.33
CA ILE A 23 -1.96 -18.24 -9.19
C ILE A 23 -2.55 -17.58 -7.94
N VAL A 24 -1.86 -17.69 -6.80
CA VAL A 24 -2.29 -17.10 -5.52
C VAL A 24 -2.36 -15.58 -5.62
N SER A 25 -1.34 -14.93 -6.16
CA SER A 25 -1.32 -13.48 -6.33
C SER A 25 -2.45 -12.99 -7.23
N ARG A 26 -2.76 -13.71 -8.33
CA ARG A 26 -3.90 -13.40 -9.20
C ARG A 26 -5.24 -13.58 -8.49
N ALA A 27 -5.40 -14.64 -7.70
CA ALA A 27 -6.61 -14.85 -6.92
C ALA A 27 -6.81 -13.73 -5.88
N ILE A 28 -5.74 -13.32 -5.20
CA ILE A 28 -5.75 -12.20 -4.23
C ILE A 28 -6.11 -10.89 -4.94
N MET A 29 -5.48 -10.57 -6.07
CA MET A 29 -5.81 -9.36 -6.83
C MET A 29 -7.28 -9.31 -7.26
N LEU A 30 -7.83 -10.45 -7.72
CA LEU A 30 -9.23 -10.53 -8.11
C LEU A 30 -10.15 -10.31 -6.91
N LEU A 31 -9.84 -10.91 -5.76
CA LEU A 31 -10.58 -10.68 -4.52
C LEU A 31 -10.55 -9.21 -4.10
N ILE A 32 -9.37 -8.59 -4.09
CA ILE A 32 -9.22 -7.17 -3.73
C ILE A 32 -9.99 -6.28 -4.71
N CYS A 33 -9.98 -6.59 -6.01
CA CYS A 33 -10.75 -5.86 -7.01
C CYS A 33 -12.26 -5.89 -6.71
N VAL A 34 -12.80 -7.06 -6.35
CA VAL A 34 -14.21 -7.19 -5.92
C VAL A 34 -14.49 -6.34 -4.67
N ILE A 35 -13.60 -6.37 -3.68
CA ILE A 35 -13.72 -5.55 -2.46
C ILE A 35 -13.68 -4.06 -2.80
N ILE A 36 -12.79 -3.62 -3.68
CA ILE A 36 -12.70 -2.21 -4.11
C ILE A 36 -14.01 -1.76 -4.75
N VAL A 37 -14.56 -2.53 -5.70
CA VAL A 37 -15.83 -2.20 -6.36
C VAL A 37 -16.96 -2.13 -5.33
N TYR A 38 -17.03 -3.10 -4.42
CA TYR A 38 -18.02 -3.12 -3.35
C TYR A 38 -17.91 -1.87 -2.45
N SER A 39 -16.70 -1.53 -2.00
CA SER A 39 -16.44 -0.36 -1.15
C SER A 39 -16.78 0.95 -1.85
N ILE A 40 -16.50 1.07 -3.15
CA ILE A 40 -16.86 2.26 -3.94
C ILE A 40 -18.38 2.40 -4.02
N VAL A 41 -19.11 1.32 -4.30
CA VAL A 41 -20.57 1.33 -4.34
C VAL A 41 -21.16 1.72 -2.99
N LEU A 42 -20.66 1.12 -1.91
CA LEU A 42 -21.12 1.43 -0.55
C LEU A 42 -20.89 2.90 -0.20
N ALA A 43 -19.67 3.40 -0.40
CA ALA A 43 -19.33 4.80 -0.13
C ALA A 43 -20.16 5.77 -0.99
N ALA A 44 -20.43 5.44 -2.25
CA ALA A 44 -21.30 6.24 -3.11
C ALA A 44 -22.75 6.26 -2.62
N LEU A 45 -23.28 5.13 -2.15
CA LEU A 45 -24.62 5.05 -1.59
C LEU A 45 -24.75 5.84 -0.28
N GLU A 46 -23.74 5.80 0.59
CA GLU A 46 -23.66 6.61 1.82
C GLU A 46 -23.66 8.10 1.47
N LEU A 47 -22.76 8.52 0.59
CA LEU A 47 -22.68 9.90 0.10
C LEU A 47 -24.00 10.41 -0.50
N LEU A 48 -24.69 9.59 -1.28
CA LEU A 48 -25.98 9.94 -1.87
C LEU A 48 -27.10 10.05 -0.84
N LYS A 49 -27.05 9.27 0.24
CA LYS A 49 -28.01 9.39 1.35
C LYS A 49 -27.75 10.67 2.14
N ASP A 50 -26.49 10.93 2.47
CA ASP A 50 -26.09 12.09 3.28
C ASP A 50 -26.37 13.41 2.54
N PHE A 51 -26.10 13.45 1.22
CA PHE A 51 -26.42 14.62 0.40
C PHE A 51 -27.93 14.94 0.33
N LYS A 52 -28.79 13.91 0.42
CA LYS A 52 -30.25 14.10 0.41
C LYS A 52 -30.80 14.64 1.73
N LEU A 53 -30.06 14.54 2.83
CA LEU A 53 -30.48 15.00 4.16
C LEU A 53 -30.31 16.52 4.35
N GLY A 54 -29.63 17.23 3.43
CA GLY A 54 -29.48 18.69 3.47
C GLY A 54 -28.20 19.16 4.18
N LEU A 55 -28.11 20.46 4.51
CA LEU A 55 -26.89 21.19 4.91
C LEU A 55 -26.08 20.64 6.13
N ASP A 56 -26.52 19.56 6.76
CA ASP A 56 -25.79 18.81 7.80
C ASP A 56 -24.58 18.05 7.28
N PHE A 57 -24.36 17.97 5.96
CA PHE A 57 -23.14 17.38 5.39
C PHE A 57 -21.84 18.03 5.91
N MET A 58 -21.91 19.25 6.46
CA MET A 58 -20.77 19.91 7.11
C MET A 58 -20.54 19.49 8.57
N GLU A 59 -21.32 18.55 9.11
CA GLU A 59 -20.99 17.91 10.36
C GLU A 59 -19.65 17.19 10.24
N LYS A 60 -18.78 17.44 11.22
CA LYS A 60 -17.39 16.96 11.23
C LYS A 60 -17.30 15.44 11.10
N GLU A 61 -18.30 14.73 11.63
CA GLU A 61 -18.38 13.27 11.69
C GLU A 61 -18.62 12.66 10.31
N LEU A 62 -19.59 13.18 9.54
CA LEU A 62 -19.88 12.71 8.18
C LEU A 62 -18.71 12.92 7.21
N LEU A 63 -18.06 14.10 7.29
CA LEU A 63 -16.87 14.36 6.47
C LEU A 63 -15.73 13.40 6.82
N GLN A 64 -15.47 13.17 8.11
CA GLN A 64 -14.45 12.22 8.55
C GLN A 64 -14.71 10.81 8.02
N ASP A 65 -15.96 10.34 8.08
CA ASP A 65 -16.32 8.99 7.64
C ASP A 65 -16.14 8.82 6.12
N VAL A 66 -16.59 9.80 5.34
CA VAL A 66 -16.38 9.84 3.87
C VAL A 66 -14.90 9.82 3.53
N PHE A 67 -14.09 10.70 4.14
CA PHE A 67 -12.64 10.70 3.90
C PHE A 67 -12.00 9.39 4.34
N GLY A 68 -12.46 8.80 5.45
CA GLY A 68 -12.03 7.48 5.93
C GLY A 68 -12.31 6.35 4.94
N SER A 69 -13.48 6.36 4.32
CA SER A 69 -13.88 5.41 3.28
C SER A 69 -13.04 5.58 2.01
N ILE A 70 -12.82 6.81 1.54
CA ILE A 70 -11.96 7.10 0.39
C ILE A 70 -10.52 6.63 0.66
N LEU A 71 -9.96 6.92 1.83
CA LEU A 71 -8.61 6.47 2.19
C LEU A 71 -8.51 4.95 2.25
N THR A 72 -9.56 4.26 2.71
CA THR A 72 -9.62 2.79 2.71
C THR A 72 -9.57 2.25 1.27
N ILE A 73 -10.30 2.87 0.35
CA ILE A 73 -10.29 2.52 -1.08
C ILE A 73 -8.90 2.77 -1.69
N LEU A 74 -8.24 3.89 -1.35
CA LEU A 74 -6.88 4.19 -1.80
C LEU A 74 -5.86 3.17 -1.29
N ILE A 75 -5.95 2.75 -0.03
CA ILE A 75 -5.10 1.68 0.54
C ILE A 75 -5.27 0.39 -0.26
N LEU A 76 -6.51 -0.01 -0.57
CA LEU A 76 -6.80 -1.21 -1.35
C LEU A 76 -6.27 -1.12 -2.78
N LEU A 77 -6.44 0.03 -3.44
CA LEU A 77 -5.94 0.27 -4.80
C LEU A 77 -4.42 0.21 -4.85
N GLU A 78 -3.74 0.88 -3.91
CA GLU A 78 -2.28 0.89 -3.85
C GLU A 78 -1.72 -0.50 -3.55
N PHE A 79 -2.37 -1.24 -2.64
CA PHE A 79 -1.99 -2.61 -2.33
C PHE A 79 -2.19 -3.55 -3.54
N ASN A 80 -3.33 -3.45 -4.23
CA ASN A 80 -3.59 -4.23 -5.44
C ASN A 80 -2.58 -3.92 -6.56
N HIS A 81 -2.25 -2.64 -6.74
CA HIS A 81 -1.23 -2.20 -7.70
C HIS A 81 0.17 -2.71 -7.31
N SER A 82 0.51 -2.70 -6.03
CA SER A 82 1.78 -3.25 -5.53
C SER A 82 1.93 -4.74 -5.82
N ILE A 83 0.87 -5.53 -5.65
CA ILE A 83 0.84 -6.96 -6.02
C ILE A 83 0.99 -7.13 -7.54
N ALA A 84 0.26 -6.33 -8.33
CA ALA A 84 0.36 -6.39 -9.78
C ALA A 84 1.78 -6.11 -10.29
N LEU A 85 2.47 -5.12 -9.69
CA LEU A 85 3.84 -4.77 -10.00
C LEU A 85 4.83 -5.88 -9.59
N ALA A 86 4.61 -6.52 -8.43
CA ALA A 86 5.41 -7.66 -7.98
C ALA A 86 5.28 -8.85 -8.95
N LEU A 87 4.06 -9.10 -9.46
CA LEU A 87 3.80 -10.16 -10.43
C LEU A 87 4.42 -9.87 -11.81
N ALA A 88 4.46 -8.60 -12.23
CA ALA A 88 5.01 -8.19 -13.52
C ALA A 88 6.55 -8.30 -13.58
N ASN A 89 7.25 -8.00 -12.48
CA ASN A 89 8.70 -7.83 -12.49
C ASN A 89 9.52 -9.12 -12.28
N LYS A 90 8.88 -10.29 -12.07
CA LYS A 90 9.52 -11.62 -11.83
C LYS A 90 10.57 -11.72 -10.72
N SER A 91 11.00 -10.61 -10.12
CA SER A 91 11.75 -10.55 -8.88
C SER A 91 10.73 -10.45 -7.75
N GLY A 92 10.46 -11.57 -7.07
CA GLY A 92 9.44 -11.72 -6.01
C GLY A 92 9.70 -10.93 -4.73
N ILE A 93 10.01 -9.63 -4.85
CA ILE A 93 10.18 -8.71 -3.73
C ILE A 93 9.18 -7.58 -3.97
N ILE A 94 8.08 -7.61 -3.21
CA ILE A 94 7.19 -6.46 -3.07
C ILE A 94 8.09 -5.28 -2.70
N GLN A 95 8.06 -4.23 -3.52
CA GLN A 95 8.93 -3.08 -3.35
C GLN A 95 8.74 -2.53 -1.93
N ALA A 96 9.71 -2.74 -1.04
CA ALA A 96 9.59 -2.42 0.39
C ALA A 96 9.19 -0.96 0.61
N ARG A 97 9.64 -0.07 -0.29
CA ARG A 97 9.23 1.34 -0.35
C ARG A 97 7.71 1.51 -0.48
N THR A 98 7.06 0.78 -1.38
CA THR A 98 5.61 0.83 -1.59
C THR A 98 4.84 0.32 -0.37
N VAL A 99 5.31 -0.76 0.25
CA VAL A 99 4.71 -1.28 1.50
C VAL A 99 4.79 -0.25 2.62
N VAL A 100 5.91 0.45 2.76
CA VAL A 100 6.07 1.52 3.75
C VAL A 100 5.16 2.71 3.45
N LEU A 101 4.99 3.08 2.17
CA LEU A 101 4.04 4.13 1.80
C LEU A 101 2.59 3.73 2.14
N ILE A 102 2.21 2.47 1.92
CA ILE A 102 0.91 1.96 2.34
C ILE A 102 0.77 2.03 3.87
N ALA A 103 1.81 1.67 4.63
CA ALA A 103 1.78 1.80 6.09
C ALA A 103 1.61 3.25 6.56
N VAL A 104 2.29 4.21 5.90
CA VAL A 104 2.10 5.65 6.16
C VAL A 104 0.67 6.08 5.85
N LEU A 105 0.07 5.62 4.74
CA LEU A 105 -1.31 5.92 4.39
C LEU A 105 -2.32 5.36 5.41
N VAL A 106 -2.08 4.14 5.93
CA VAL A 106 -2.88 3.52 6.99
C VAL A 106 -2.81 4.34 8.28
N VAL A 107 -1.63 4.82 8.67
CA VAL A 107 -1.48 5.70 9.84
C VAL A 107 -2.15 7.05 9.60
N ALA A 108 -2.02 7.62 8.41
CA ALA A 108 -2.70 8.87 8.03
C ALA A 108 -4.23 8.76 8.16
N ARG A 109 -4.82 7.64 7.72
CA ARG A 109 -6.26 7.35 7.93
C ARG A 109 -6.63 7.36 9.42
N LYS A 110 -5.80 6.74 10.26
CA LYS A 110 -6.05 6.69 11.71
C LYS A 110 -5.96 8.07 12.37
N ILE A 111 -5.12 8.97 11.85
CA ILE A 111 -5.04 10.36 12.31
C ILE A 111 -6.28 11.16 11.91
N ILE A 112 -6.76 10.99 10.67
CA ILE A 112 -7.92 11.74 10.15
C ILE A 112 -9.20 11.37 10.90
N LEU A 113 -9.35 10.09 11.27
CA LEU A 113 -10.49 9.58 12.03
C LEU A 113 -10.35 9.75 13.56
N LEU A 114 -9.28 10.37 14.04
CA LEU A 114 -9.06 10.57 15.47
C LEU A 114 -9.96 11.71 15.99
N ASP A 115 -10.75 11.43 17.03
CA ASP A 115 -11.43 12.50 17.76
C ASP A 115 -10.47 13.17 18.74
N PHE A 116 -10.15 14.43 18.44
CA PHE A 116 -9.28 15.27 19.24
C PHE A 116 -9.89 15.68 20.58
N LYS A 117 -11.20 15.52 20.79
CA LYS A 117 -11.87 15.83 22.06
C LYS A 117 -11.65 14.75 23.11
N THR A 118 -11.52 13.49 22.71
CA THR A 118 -11.35 12.34 23.60
C THR A 118 -9.93 11.80 23.62
N ALA A 119 -9.08 12.21 22.68
CA ALA A 119 -7.71 11.74 22.58
C ALA A 119 -6.85 12.23 23.77
N THR A 120 -6.27 11.28 24.50
CA THR A 120 -5.30 11.54 25.58
C THR A 120 -3.93 11.92 25.01
N LEU A 121 -3.12 12.61 25.81
CA LEU A 121 -1.75 12.98 25.45
C LEU A 121 -0.90 11.76 25.03
N ASP A 122 -1.08 10.63 25.72
CA ASP A 122 -0.41 9.37 25.40
C ASP A 122 -0.74 8.85 23.99
N THR A 123 -1.98 9.05 23.54
CA THR A 123 -2.42 8.64 22.19
C THR A 123 -1.71 9.48 21.12
N PHE A 124 -1.59 10.79 21.34
CA PHE A 124 -0.87 11.68 20.43
C PHE A 124 0.62 11.34 20.37
N LEU A 125 1.25 11.08 21.51
CA LEU A 125 2.66 10.67 21.56
C LEU A 125 2.89 9.33 20.87
N GLY A 126 1.99 8.36 21.06
CA GLY A 126 2.07 7.05 20.40
C GLY A 126 1.97 7.16 18.87
N ILE A 127 1.00 7.94 18.36
CA ILE A 127 0.83 8.17 16.92
C ILE A 127 2.01 8.96 16.34
N GLY A 128 2.50 9.98 17.05
CA GLY A 128 3.69 10.76 16.67
C GLY A 128 4.95 9.88 16.60
N GLY A 129 5.15 9.03 17.61
CA GLY A 129 6.25 8.07 17.64
C GLY A 129 6.19 7.07 16.48
N LEU A 130 5.00 6.54 16.18
CA LEU A 130 4.78 5.65 15.04
C LEU A 130 5.06 6.35 13.70
N ALA A 131 4.58 7.58 13.53
CA ALA A 131 4.83 8.37 12.32
C ALA A 131 6.33 8.65 12.12
N LEU A 132 7.06 9.01 13.19
CA LEU A 132 8.51 9.18 13.15
C LEU A 132 9.23 7.87 12.81
N ALA A 133 8.84 6.76 13.41
CA ALA A 133 9.44 5.45 13.13
C ALA A 133 9.26 5.04 11.66
N LEU A 134 8.07 5.26 11.09
CA LEU A 134 7.81 5.02 9.66
C LEU A 134 8.60 5.97 8.76
N GLY A 135 8.75 7.24 9.15
CA GLY A 135 9.59 8.21 8.43
C GLY A 135 11.06 7.80 8.39
N VAL A 136 11.60 7.34 9.52
CA VAL A 136 12.98 6.81 9.62
C VAL A 136 13.14 5.55 8.77
N LEU A 137 12.18 4.62 8.82
CA LEU A 137 12.18 3.41 7.99
C LEU A 137 12.18 3.75 6.50
N TYR A 138 11.36 4.71 6.08
CA TYR A 138 11.32 5.17 4.68
C TYR A 138 12.65 5.78 4.24
N TRP A 139 13.27 6.62 5.08
CA TRP A 139 14.58 7.21 4.80
C TRP A 139 15.68 6.15 4.62
N LEU A 140 15.70 5.13 5.48
CA LEU A 140 16.70 4.05 5.44
C LEU A 140 16.58 3.21 4.16
N ILE A 141 15.35 2.95 3.70
CA ILE A 141 15.09 2.24 2.44
C ILE A 141 15.55 3.09 1.23
N GLY A 142 15.42 4.42 1.29
CA GLY A 142 15.78 5.33 0.21
C GLY A 142 17.30 5.57 0.03
N GLY A 143 18.11 5.32 1.07
CA GLY A 143 19.55 5.65 1.08
C GLY A 143 20.44 4.84 0.12
N HIS A 144 19.94 3.78 -0.53
CA HIS A 144 20.75 2.81 -1.27
C HIS A 144 20.67 2.93 -2.81
N LEU A 145 20.10 4.01 -3.37
CA LEU A 145 20.06 4.22 -4.82
C LEU A 145 21.39 4.86 -5.30
N PRO A 146 22.18 4.19 -6.17
CA PRO A 146 23.30 4.84 -6.85
C PRO A 146 22.78 6.05 -7.62
N ARG A 147 23.38 7.23 -7.41
CA ARG A 147 23.06 8.41 -8.21
C ARG A 147 23.29 8.06 -9.69
N PRO A 148 22.39 8.43 -10.61
CA PRO A 148 22.69 8.33 -12.03
C PRO A 148 23.97 9.16 -12.26
N THR A 149 25.07 8.48 -12.54
CA THR A 149 26.31 9.13 -12.96
C THR A 149 26.00 9.81 -14.27
N GLN A 150 25.84 11.13 -14.22
CA GLN A 150 25.65 11.97 -15.39
C GLN A 150 26.86 11.73 -16.32
N PRO A 151 26.66 11.31 -17.58
CA PRO A 151 27.78 11.08 -18.48
C PRO A 151 28.56 12.39 -18.63
N PRO A 152 29.91 12.33 -18.68
CA PRO A 152 30.72 13.54 -18.78
C PRO A 152 30.31 14.33 -20.02
N HIS A 153 30.07 15.63 -19.83
CA HIS A 153 29.87 16.56 -20.94
C HIS A 153 31.11 16.51 -21.84
N PRO A 154 30.95 16.39 -23.18
CA PRO A 154 32.06 16.58 -24.09
C PRO A 154 32.56 18.01 -23.91
N SER A 155 33.83 18.16 -23.55
CA SER A 155 34.53 19.43 -23.60
C SER A 155 34.71 19.82 -25.07
N GLU A 156 33.93 20.80 -25.52
CA GLU A 156 34.26 21.63 -26.68
C GLU A 156 35.38 22.62 -26.33
#